data_AF-A0A9N9NPX0-F1
#
_entry.id   AF-A0A9N9NPX0-F1
#
_cell.length_a   1.000
_cell.length_b   1.000
_cell.length_c   1.000
_cell.angle_alpha   90.00
_cell.angle_beta   90.00
_cell.angle_gamma   90.00
#
_symmetry.space_group_name_H-M   'P 1'
#
loop_
_entity.id
_entity.type
_entity.pdbx_description
1 polymer ?
#
loop_
_entity_poly.entity_id
_entity_poly.type
_entity_poly.pdbx_seq_one_letter_code
_entity_poly.pdbx_strand_id
1 'polypeptide(L)' 'ARENDDKCHDGSEIDPNVDGFLEEIMIKNSLPWIPFNELENVKTIFTDLVITLQSAEWTYSHESGP' A
#
# COMPACT_ATOMS: atom_id res chain seq x y z
N ALA A 1 -7.75 -46.02 -26.81
CA ALA A 1 -7.95 -44.72 -26.16
C ALA A 1 -6.62 -44.30 -25.57
N ARG A 2 -6.13 -43.09 -25.86
CA ARG A 2 -4.93 -42.54 -25.21
C ARG A 2 -5.46 -41.69 -24.05
N GLU A 3 -5.23 -42.12 -22.82
CA GLU A 3 -5.38 -41.24 -21.66
C GLU A 3 -4.34 -40.14 -21.81
N ASN A 4 -4.80 -38.90 -21.94
CA ASN A 4 -3.95 -37.74 -21.76
C ASN A 4 -3.98 -37.45 -20.26
N ASP A 5 -2.93 -37.88 -19.57
CA ASP A 5 -2.65 -37.47 -18.20
C ASP A 5 -2.15 -36.03 -18.21
N ASP A 6 -3.02 -35.09 -18.60
CA ASP A 6 -2.84 -33.67 -18.30
C ASP A 6 -3.13 -33.48 -16.81
N LYS A 7 -2.28 -34.06 -15.96
CA LYS A 7 -2.16 -33.60 -14.58
C LYS A 7 -1.57 -32.19 -14.68
N CYS A 8 -2.43 -31.20 -14.68
CA CYS A 8 -2.05 -29.88 -14.21
C CYS A 8 -1.37 -30.10 -12.86
N HIS A 9 -0.06 -29.89 -12.81
CA HIS A 9 0.60 -29.73 -11.53
C HIS A 9 -0.08 -28.52 -10.90
N ASP A 10 -0.78 -28.76 -9.78
CA ASP A 10 -1.26 -27.72 -8.89
C ASP A 10 -0.03 -26.99 -8.34
N GLY A 11 0.51 -26.10 -9.16
CA GLY A 11 1.61 -25.20 -8.85
C GLY A 11 1.08 -24.08 -7.98
N SER A 12 0.60 -24.44 -6.79
CA SER A 12 0.55 -23.56 -5.64
C SER A 12 1.72 -23.91 -4.72
N GLU A 13 2.93 -24.04 -5.28
CA GLU A 13 4.13 -23.90 -4.47
C GLU A 13 4.28 -22.40 -4.22
N ILE A 14 3.61 -21.95 -3.16
CA ILE A 14 3.65 -20.55 -2.72
C ILE A 14 5.08 -20.34 -2.22
N ASP A 15 5.90 -19.66 -3.02
CA ASP A 15 7.22 -19.24 -2.61
C ASP A 15 7.06 -18.29 -1.41
N PRO A 16 7.63 -18.60 -0.23
CA PRO A 16 7.49 -17.77 0.98
C PRO A 16 8.05 -16.35 0.79
N ASN A 17 8.84 -16.09 -0.25
CA ASN A 17 9.30 -14.76 -0.63
C ASN A 17 8.20 -13.91 -1.31
N VAL A 18 7.19 -14.54 -1.91
CA VAL A 18 6.05 -13.86 -2.56
C VAL A 18 5.02 -13.40 -1.53
N ASP A 19 4.87 -14.14 -0.42
CA ASP A 19 3.94 -13.78 0.65
C ASP A 19 4.29 -12.44 1.32
N GLY A 20 5.57 -12.19 1.60
CA GLY A 20 6.00 -10.91 2.19
C GLY A 20 5.77 -9.70 1.26
N PHE A 21 5.91 -9.90 -0.05
CA PHE A 21 5.63 -8.85 -1.05
C PHE A 21 4.14 -8.57 -1.18
N LEU A 22 3.29 -9.61 -1.14
CA LEU A 22 1.84 -9.47 -1.14
C LEU A 22 1.34 -8.81 0.14
N GLU A 23 1.90 -9.15 1.30
CA GLU A 23 1.60 -8.52 2.58
C GLU A 23 1.93 -7.02 2.56
N GLU A 24 3.08 -6.62 2.03
CA GLU A 24 3.47 -5.21 1.91
C GLU A 24 2.55 -4.42 0.97
N ILE A 25 2.14 -5.02 -0.16
CA ILE A 25 1.19 -4.40 -1.10
C ILE A 25 -0.21 -4.30 -0.49
N MET A 26 -0.68 -5.34 0.20
CA MET A 26 -1.97 -5.32 0.88
C MET A 26 -2.01 -4.30 2.02
N ILE A 27 -0.91 -4.15 2.78
CA ILE A 27 -0.76 -3.10 3.79
C ILE A 27 -0.78 -1.72 3.12
N LYS A 28 -0.08 -1.51 2.00
CA LYS A 28 -0.13 -0.24 1.26
C LYS A 28 -1.52 0.07 0.71
N ASN A 29 -2.28 -0.94 0.32
CA ASN A 29 -3.65 -0.79 -0.19
C ASN A 29 -4.70 -0.68 0.92
N SER A 30 -4.39 -1.08 2.15
CA SER A 30 -5.29 -0.95 3.31
C SER A 30 -5.13 0.38 4.05
N LEU A 31 -4.06 1.13 3.78
CA LEU A 31 -3.93 2.49 4.28
C LEU A 31 -5.00 3.38 3.62
N PRO A 32 -5.81 4.09 4.43
CA PRO A 32 -6.82 4.99 3.88
C PRO A 32 -6.14 6.10 3.08
N TRP A 33 -6.76 6.47 1.96
CA TRP A 33 -6.38 7.68 1.24
C TRP A 33 -6.57 8.89 2.16
N ILE A 34 -5.49 9.60 2.47
CA ILE A 34 -5.53 10.78 3.33
C ILE A 34 -6.00 11.97 2.49
N PRO A 35 -7.19 12.53 2.76
CA PRO A 35 -7.66 13.70 2.03
C PRO A 35 -6.88 14.95 2.47
N PHE A 36 -6.63 15.87 1.55
CA PHE A 36 -5.76 17.02 1.79
C PHE A 36 -6.27 17.95 2.91
N ASN A 37 -7.57 17.97 3.17
CA ASN A 37 -8.18 18.74 4.26
C ASN A 37 -7.86 18.18 5.67
N GLU A 38 -7.37 16.95 5.79
CA GLU A 38 -6.88 16.36 7.05
C GLU A 38 -5.39 16.64 7.29
N LEU A 39 -4.73 17.32 6.36
CA LEU A 39 -3.33 17.71 6.48
C LEU A 39 -3.24 19.13 7.05
N GLU A 40 -2.72 19.23 8.27
CA GLU A 40 -2.46 20.47 8.97
C GLU A 40 -0.99 20.88 8.88
N ASN A 41 -0.69 22.11 9.29
CA ASN A 41 0.68 22.64 9.37
C ASN A 41 1.52 22.47 8.10
N VAL A 42 0.87 22.54 6.92
CA VAL A 42 1.52 22.41 5.62
C VAL A 42 2.58 23.50 5.45
N LYS A 43 3.85 23.08 5.34
CA LYS A 43 5.02 23.95 5.20
C LYS A 43 5.83 23.51 4.01
N THR A 44 6.32 24.46 3.23
CA THR A 44 7.26 24.16 2.14
C THR A 44 8.64 23.95 2.73
N ILE A 45 9.21 22.77 2.46
CA ILE A 45 10.57 22.41 2.88
C ILE A 45 11.57 22.84 1.82
N PHE A 46 11.19 22.68 0.55
CA PHE A 46 12.06 22.93 -0.58
C PHE A 46 11.24 23.27 -1.82
N THR A 47 11.80 24.14 -2.65
CA THR A 47 11.24 24.48 -3.95
C THR A 47 12.37 24.53 -4.95
N ASP A 48 12.20 23.81 -6.04
CA ASP A 48 13.01 23.89 -7.26
C ASP A 48 12.14 24.45 -8.40
N LEU A 49 12.73 24.63 -9.58
CA LEU A 49 12.06 25.10 -10.78
C LEU A 49 10.89 24.22 -11.23
N VAL A 50 10.90 22.93 -10.86
CA VAL A 50 9.92 21.94 -11.34
C VAL A 50 9.14 21.25 -10.21
N ILE A 51 9.65 21.30 -8.97
CA ILE A 51 9.09 20.52 -7.86
C ILE A 51 9.02 21.39 -6.60
N THR A 52 7.92 21.29 -5.86
CA THR A 52 7.81 21.81 -4.49
C THR A 52 7.59 20.65 -3.54
N LEU A 53 8.44 20.56 -2.53
CA LEU A 53 8.34 19.59 -1.44
C LEU A 53 7.72 20.26 -0.22
N GLN A 54 6.63 19.68 0.28
CA GLN A 54 5.91 20.19 1.46
C GLN A 54 5.86 19.12 2.55
N SER A 55 6.04 19.53 3.81
CA SER A 55 5.74 18.73 4.99
C SER A 55 4.36 19.09 5.50
N ALA A 56 3.58 18.11 5.94
CA ALA A 56 2.33 18.33 6.63
C ALA A 56 2.19 17.36 7.80
N GLU A 57 1.37 17.72 8.77
CA GLU A 57 0.98 16.89 9.90
C GLU A 57 -0.41 16.34 9.60
N TRP A 58 -0.59 15.02 9.66
CA TRP A 58 -1.90 14.40 9.47
C TRP A 58 -2.63 14.32 10.81
N THR A 59 -3.73 15.06 10.96
CA THR A 59 -4.56 15.03 12.17
C THR A 59 -5.60 13.92 12.08
N TYR A 60 -5.14 12.66 12.14
CA TYR A 60 -6.05 11.54 12.29
C TYR A 60 -6.66 11.58 13.69
N SER A 61 -7.89 12.07 13.78
CA SER A 61 -8.68 11.98 15.00
C SER A 61 -9.07 10.53 15.21
N HIS A 62 -8.30 9.82 16.05
CA HIS A 62 -8.79 8.64 16.73
C HIS A 62 -9.92 9.10 17.66
N GLU A 63 -11.15 9.20 17.14
CA GLU A 63 -12.32 9.09 17.99
C GLU A 63 -12.28 7.69 18.59
N SER A 64 -11.56 7.58 19.71
CA SER A 64 -11.66 6.47 20.63
C SER A 64 -13.04 6.65 21.25
N GLY A 65 -14.05 6.10 20.59
CA GLY A 65 -15.42 6.10 21.10
C GLY A 65 -15.46 5.50 22.51
N PRO A 66 -16.43 5.93 23.35
CA PRO A 66 -16.55 5.51 24.75
C PRO A 66 -16.74 4.00 24.94
#